data_AF-A0A916QQR2-F1
#
_entry.id   AF-A0A916QQR2-F1
#
_cell.length_a   1.000
_cell.length_b   1.000
_cell.length_c   1.000
_cell.angle_alpha   90.00
_cell.angle_beta   90.00
_cell.angle_gamma   90.00
#
_symmetry.space_group_name_H-M   'P 1'
#
loop_
_entity.id
_entity.type
_entity.pdbx_description
1 polymer ?
#
loop_
_entity_poly.entity_id
_entity_poly.type
_entity_poly.pdbx_seq_one_letter_code
_entity_poly.pdbx_strand_id
1 'polypeptide(L)'
;MLTFIHPWRLGFVQPSQEISNPEKVEILLKQLTTNTEEKELRKTFHEIGKFGAGNSQAVTTLLQLIESSSSPFFHAEIAQTLGKIAIGTPEVIDALVKLLEVSQDYNTLLYSMSSLQILGVGNSKVINALIKVLKSDLKQDFLYCQAADSLWKINPGNKEAINCLNNLIQNTKDNSDRVSAAWILGEIDPQNSLAISALVNEIRPGWMNNQTSDALNALQHITKGDKLELIKLIHPYEVGVIAIDNHGWDGLIIIKNYQDIDKYSILKIYMRNCEIIFTISGAEAEFIQAIFQGNFAAAVTALEKYLPEYQTWEKKYWGYYQEISEEEEVPDWIYTSEEHYQDSNPFFLDRTPGCFVYEFAESFLWSHAEKMNYSDFYKLWQN
;
A
#
# COMPACT_ATOMS: atom_id res chain seq x y z
N MET A 1 12.04 -10.67 1.80
CA MET A 1 10.94 -9.87 1.24
C MET A 1 9.71 -10.13 2.11
N LEU A 2 9.55 -9.36 3.18
CA LEU A 2 8.39 -9.47 4.08
C LEU A 2 7.20 -8.87 3.32
N THR A 3 6.24 -9.69 2.91
CA THR A 3 4.94 -9.19 2.44
C THR A 3 4.26 -8.53 3.62
N PHE A 4 4.31 -7.20 3.66
CA PHE A 4 3.55 -6.41 4.63
C PHE A 4 2.06 -6.74 4.42
N ILE A 5 1.46 -7.45 5.37
CA ILE A 5 0.01 -7.68 5.40
C ILE A 5 -0.58 -6.53 6.22
N HIS A 6 -1.12 -5.53 5.53
CA HIS A 6 -1.62 -4.29 6.15
C HIS A 6 -2.76 -4.53 7.17
N PRO A 7 -2.96 -3.61 8.14
CA PRO A 7 -3.97 -3.73 9.19
C PRO A 7 -5.41 -3.78 8.64
N TRP A 8 -5.63 -3.42 7.37
CA TRP A 8 -6.94 -3.54 6.69
C TRP A 8 -7.10 -4.82 5.87
N ARG A 9 -6.07 -5.69 5.82
CA ARG A 9 -6.19 -7.09 5.38
C ARG A 9 -6.62 -8.00 6.53
N LEU A 10 -7.30 -7.45 7.55
CA LEU A 10 -8.04 -8.24 8.54
C LEU A 10 -9.02 -9.14 7.78
N GLY A 11 -8.77 -10.45 7.81
CA GLY A 11 -9.56 -11.41 7.05
C GLY A 11 -8.83 -12.10 5.91
N PHE A 12 -7.64 -11.63 5.51
CA PHE A 12 -6.87 -12.23 4.41
C PHE A 12 -6.45 -13.66 4.77
N VAL A 13 -7.14 -14.62 4.17
CA VAL A 13 -6.79 -16.02 4.25
C VAL A 13 -5.56 -16.25 3.37
N GLN A 14 -4.59 -16.99 3.90
CA GLN A 14 -3.43 -17.43 3.13
C GLN A 14 -3.44 -18.95 3.09
N PRO A 15 -3.19 -19.57 1.91
CA PRO A 15 -2.96 -21.00 1.84
C PRO A 15 -1.87 -21.41 2.83
N SER A 16 -2.00 -22.60 3.42
CA SER A 16 -0.96 -23.08 4.31
C SER A 16 0.39 -23.18 3.59
N GLN A 17 1.43 -22.73 4.28
CA GLN A 17 2.83 -22.90 3.84
C GLN A 17 3.53 -24.06 4.55
N GLU A 18 2.88 -24.70 5.52
CA GLU A 18 3.46 -25.81 6.27
C GLU A 18 3.23 -27.16 5.58
N ILE A 19 4.15 -28.10 5.82
CA ILE A 19 4.04 -29.46 5.27
C ILE A 19 2.82 -30.14 5.89
N SER A 20 1.95 -30.67 5.03
CA SER A 20 0.75 -31.41 5.42
C SER A 20 1.10 -32.58 6.36
N ASN A 21 0.37 -32.72 7.46
CA ASN A 21 0.52 -33.80 8.42
C ASN A 21 -0.83 -34.51 8.66
N PRO A 22 -1.15 -35.56 7.87
CA PRO A 22 -2.45 -36.23 7.92
C PRO A 22 -2.79 -36.87 9.28
N GLU A 23 -1.80 -37.46 9.97
CA GLU A 23 -2.03 -38.10 11.28
C GLU A 23 -2.42 -37.07 12.35
N LYS A 24 -1.71 -35.94 12.38
CA LYS A 24 -2.05 -34.82 13.28
C LYS A 24 -3.45 -34.28 12.97
N VAL A 25 -3.78 -34.14 11.69
CA VAL A 25 -5.10 -33.68 11.26
C VAL A 25 -6.20 -34.64 11.72
N GLU A 26 -6.01 -35.95 11.62
CA GLU A 26 -7.01 -36.92 12.10
C GLU A 26 -7.33 -36.75 13.60
N ILE A 27 -6.30 -36.52 14.42
CA ILE A 27 -6.46 -36.26 15.87
C ILE A 27 -7.24 -34.96 16.09
N LEU A 28 -6.91 -33.90 15.35
CA LEU A 28 -7.58 -32.59 15.44
C LEU A 28 -9.06 -32.68 15.01
N LEU A 29 -9.39 -33.47 13.98
CA LEU A 29 -10.77 -33.69 13.55
C LEU A 29 -11.60 -34.38 14.64
N LYS A 30 -11.03 -35.33 15.39
CA LYS A 30 -11.71 -35.94 16.54
C LYS A 30 -11.98 -34.89 17.63
N GLN A 31 -11.01 -34.02 17.90
CA GLN A 31 -11.15 -32.95 18.91
C GLN A 31 -12.27 -31.96 18.58
N LEU A 32 -12.50 -31.63 17.30
CA LEU A 32 -13.63 -30.79 16.87
C LEU A 32 -15.00 -31.34 17.29
N THR A 33 -15.14 -32.67 17.36
CA THR A 33 -16.42 -33.32 17.69
C THR A 33 -16.61 -33.55 19.19
N THR A 34 -15.53 -33.56 19.97
CA THR A 34 -15.58 -33.86 21.41
C THR A 34 -15.49 -32.62 22.29
N ASN A 35 -15.04 -31.48 21.74
CA ASN A 35 -14.81 -30.27 22.51
C ASN A 35 -15.95 -29.26 22.32
N THR A 36 -16.35 -28.61 23.40
CA THR A 36 -17.38 -27.57 23.41
C THR A 36 -16.82 -26.18 23.73
N GLU A 37 -15.55 -26.07 24.12
CA GLU A 37 -14.93 -24.80 24.48
C GLU A 37 -14.41 -24.08 23.24
N GLU A 38 -14.99 -22.92 22.91
CA GLU A 38 -14.65 -22.14 21.70
C GLU A 38 -13.16 -21.81 21.60
N LYS A 39 -12.50 -21.55 22.72
CA LYS A 39 -11.06 -21.23 22.74
C LYS A 39 -10.21 -22.40 22.24
N GLU A 40 -10.55 -23.61 22.65
CA GLU A 40 -9.85 -24.82 22.23
C GLU A 40 -10.26 -25.24 20.81
N LEU A 41 -11.52 -25.02 20.43
CA LEU A 41 -11.97 -25.21 19.05
C LEU A 41 -11.24 -24.27 18.08
N ARG A 42 -11.08 -22.99 18.42
CA ARG A 42 -10.32 -22.02 17.61
C ARG A 42 -8.88 -22.45 17.41
N LYS A 43 -8.20 -22.96 18.45
CA LYS A 43 -6.86 -23.55 18.31
C LYS A 43 -6.87 -24.76 17.37
N THR A 44 -7.89 -25.60 17.48
CA THR A 44 -8.04 -26.80 16.65
C THR A 44 -8.21 -26.42 15.17
N PHE A 45 -9.08 -25.47 14.84
CA PHE A 45 -9.23 -24.93 13.48
C PHE A 45 -7.93 -24.31 12.96
N HIS A 46 -7.23 -23.53 13.78
CA HIS A 46 -5.95 -22.94 13.41
C HIS A 46 -4.89 -23.98 13.06
N GLU A 47 -4.76 -25.05 13.87
CA GLU A 47 -3.81 -26.12 13.63
C GLU A 47 -4.20 -26.97 12.40
N ILE A 48 -5.49 -27.22 12.17
CA ILE A 48 -5.95 -27.83 10.91
C ILE A 48 -5.58 -26.93 9.74
N GLY A 49 -5.76 -25.62 9.86
CA GLY A 49 -5.38 -24.64 8.85
C GLY A 49 -3.89 -24.70 8.47
N LYS A 50 -3.00 -25.02 9.41
CA LYS A 50 -1.56 -25.19 9.15
C LYS A 50 -1.24 -26.54 8.53
N PHE A 51 -1.72 -27.64 9.12
CA PHE A 51 -1.24 -28.99 8.75
C PHE A 51 -2.17 -29.72 7.78
N GLY A 52 -3.32 -29.13 7.42
CA GLY A 52 -4.38 -29.78 6.66
C GLY A 52 -4.33 -29.57 5.15
N ALA A 53 -3.31 -28.91 4.61
CA ALA A 53 -3.24 -28.60 3.18
C ALA A 53 -3.48 -29.84 2.30
N GLY A 54 -4.49 -29.79 1.44
CA GLY A 54 -4.87 -30.89 0.54
C GLY A 54 -5.51 -32.11 1.22
N ASN A 55 -5.78 -32.06 2.52
CA ASN A 55 -6.35 -33.19 3.26
C ASN A 55 -7.86 -33.31 2.97
N SER A 56 -8.22 -34.30 2.14
CA SER A 56 -9.60 -34.53 1.70
C SER A 56 -10.56 -34.87 2.83
N GLN A 57 -10.09 -35.58 3.87
CA GLN A 57 -10.90 -35.91 5.04
C GLN A 57 -11.25 -34.65 5.83
N ALA A 58 -10.27 -33.77 6.04
CA ALA A 58 -10.51 -32.49 6.73
C ALA A 58 -11.52 -31.64 5.95
N VAL A 59 -11.35 -31.49 4.63
CA VAL A 59 -12.30 -30.74 3.80
C VAL A 59 -13.71 -31.33 3.91
N THR A 60 -13.85 -32.66 3.82
CA THR A 60 -15.15 -33.33 3.92
C THR A 60 -15.82 -33.10 5.29
N THR A 61 -15.06 -33.25 6.38
CA THR A 61 -15.57 -33.00 7.74
C THR A 61 -16.00 -31.54 7.92
N LEU A 62 -15.22 -30.59 7.41
CA LEU A 62 -15.56 -29.17 7.48
C LEU A 62 -16.84 -28.84 6.72
N LEU A 63 -17.03 -29.41 5.52
CA LEU A 63 -18.28 -29.24 4.75
C LEU A 63 -19.50 -29.80 5.50
N GLN A 64 -19.37 -30.95 6.16
CA GLN A 64 -20.43 -31.51 6.99
C GLN A 64 -20.74 -30.63 8.22
N LEU A 65 -19.72 -30.01 8.81
CA LEU A 65 -19.89 -29.09 9.94
C LEU A 65 -20.63 -27.81 9.55
N ILE A 66 -20.47 -27.31 8.31
CA ILE A 66 -21.26 -26.16 7.80
C ILE A 66 -22.75 -26.50 7.81
N GLU A 67 -23.13 -27.70 7.38
CA GLU A 67 -24.54 -28.11 7.28
C GLU A 67 -25.18 -28.45 8.64
N SER A 68 -24.38 -28.94 9.59
CA SER A 68 -24.88 -29.38 10.90
C SER A 68 -24.88 -28.31 11.98
N SER A 69 -24.13 -27.22 11.79
CA SER A 69 -24.03 -26.12 12.75
C SER A 69 -24.72 -24.86 12.22
N SER A 70 -25.48 -24.19 13.09
CA SER A 70 -26.02 -22.85 12.82
C SER A 70 -25.21 -21.74 13.49
N SER A 71 -24.07 -22.07 14.11
CA SER A 71 -23.28 -21.12 14.87
C SER A 71 -22.39 -20.27 13.95
N PRO A 72 -22.51 -18.93 14.01
CA PRO A 72 -21.64 -18.04 13.24
C PRO A 72 -20.15 -18.23 13.52
N PHE A 73 -19.80 -18.58 14.77
CA PHE A 73 -18.42 -18.91 15.13
C PHE A 73 -17.89 -20.07 14.29
N PHE A 74 -18.64 -21.18 14.21
CA PHE A 74 -18.25 -22.32 13.40
C PHE A 74 -18.18 -21.98 11.92
N HIS A 75 -19.15 -21.26 11.38
CA HIS A 75 -19.14 -20.85 9.97
C HIS A 75 -17.94 -19.98 9.61
N ALA A 76 -17.58 -19.02 10.46
CA ALA A 76 -16.40 -18.19 10.29
C ALA A 76 -15.10 -19.00 10.33
N GLU A 77 -14.90 -19.84 11.33
CA GLU A 77 -13.69 -20.66 11.46
C GLU A 77 -13.55 -21.68 10.32
N ILE A 78 -14.67 -22.29 9.90
CA ILE A 78 -14.67 -23.24 8.79
C ILE A 78 -14.37 -22.51 7.48
N ALA A 79 -15.01 -21.37 7.21
CA ALA A 79 -14.75 -20.59 5.99
C ALA A 79 -13.27 -20.21 5.89
N GLN A 80 -12.68 -19.75 7.00
CA GLN A 80 -11.25 -19.43 7.06
C GLN A 80 -10.40 -20.68 6.82
N THR A 81 -10.70 -21.79 7.50
CA THR A 81 -9.91 -23.03 7.42
C THR A 81 -9.96 -23.63 6.01
N LEU A 82 -11.13 -23.64 5.37
CA LEU A 82 -11.28 -24.11 3.99
C LEU A 82 -10.42 -23.30 3.02
N GLY A 83 -10.36 -21.97 3.14
CA GLY A 83 -9.47 -21.15 2.30
C GLY A 83 -7.99 -21.46 2.50
N LYS A 84 -7.59 -21.96 3.67
CA LYS A 84 -6.19 -22.35 3.96
C LYS A 84 -5.82 -23.71 3.38
N ILE A 85 -6.77 -24.67 3.41
CA ILE A 85 -6.45 -26.10 3.19
C ILE A 85 -7.04 -26.70 1.92
N ALA A 86 -8.14 -26.16 1.42
CA ALA A 86 -8.89 -26.75 0.33
C ALA A 86 -8.30 -26.36 -1.03
N ILE A 87 -8.65 -27.14 -2.04
CA ILE A 87 -8.56 -26.74 -3.44
C ILE A 87 -9.95 -26.26 -3.89
N GLY A 88 -10.02 -25.41 -4.92
CA GLY A 88 -11.26 -24.80 -5.43
C GLY A 88 -12.21 -25.78 -6.13
N THR A 89 -12.53 -26.91 -5.51
CA THR A 89 -13.57 -27.85 -5.98
C THR A 89 -14.94 -27.19 -5.98
N PRO A 90 -15.86 -27.57 -6.89
CA PRO A 90 -17.23 -27.06 -6.90
C PRO A 90 -17.94 -27.15 -5.54
N GLU A 91 -17.74 -28.24 -4.79
CA GLU A 91 -18.38 -28.46 -3.49
C GLU A 91 -17.94 -27.42 -2.44
N VAL A 92 -16.64 -27.11 -2.41
CA VAL A 92 -16.07 -26.09 -1.50
C VAL A 92 -16.53 -24.69 -1.91
N ILE A 93 -16.51 -24.39 -3.22
CA ILE A 93 -17.00 -23.11 -3.74
C ILE A 93 -18.48 -22.93 -3.39
N ASP A 94 -19.29 -23.97 -3.57
CA ASP A 94 -20.72 -23.94 -3.31
C ASP A 94 -21.03 -23.71 -1.83
N ALA A 95 -20.28 -24.35 -0.93
CA ALA A 95 -20.43 -24.15 0.51
C ALA A 95 -20.05 -22.73 0.94
N LEU A 96 -18.93 -22.19 0.45
CA LEU A 96 -18.51 -20.82 0.77
C LEU A 96 -19.45 -19.77 0.17
N VAL A 97 -19.96 -19.98 -1.05
CA VAL A 97 -20.97 -19.10 -1.65
C VAL A 97 -22.27 -19.16 -0.85
N LYS A 98 -22.70 -20.35 -0.38
CA LYS A 98 -23.86 -20.48 0.49
C LYS A 98 -23.69 -19.67 1.77
N LEU A 99 -22.54 -19.76 2.44
CA LEU A 99 -22.25 -18.94 3.62
C LEU A 99 -22.33 -17.44 3.33
N LEU A 100 -21.84 -17.01 2.17
CA LEU A 100 -21.91 -15.62 1.73
C LEU A 100 -23.36 -15.13 1.47
N GLU A 101 -24.23 -16.01 0.97
CA GLU A 101 -25.62 -15.67 0.64
C GLU A 101 -26.56 -15.69 1.85
N VAL A 102 -26.31 -16.56 2.84
CA VAL A 102 -27.24 -16.76 3.97
C VAL A 102 -26.81 -16.08 5.27
N SER A 103 -25.51 -15.83 5.45
CA SER A 103 -25.00 -15.27 6.70
C SER A 103 -25.21 -13.76 6.79
N GLN A 104 -25.37 -13.27 8.01
CA GLN A 104 -25.32 -11.85 8.37
C GLN A 104 -24.16 -11.56 9.33
N ASP A 105 -23.41 -12.60 9.70
CA ASP A 105 -22.27 -12.47 10.60
C ASP A 105 -21.06 -11.91 9.86
N TYR A 106 -20.48 -10.86 10.42
CA TYR A 106 -19.36 -10.12 9.84
C TYR A 106 -18.18 -11.04 9.53
N ASN A 107 -17.77 -11.90 10.47
CA ASN A 107 -16.59 -12.76 10.30
C ASN A 107 -16.85 -13.86 9.26
N THR A 108 -18.05 -14.43 9.26
CA THR A 108 -18.44 -15.44 8.26
C THR A 108 -18.39 -14.87 6.85
N LEU A 109 -18.95 -13.66 6.63
CA LEU A 109 -18.91 -12.98 5.34
C LEU A 109 -17.46 -12.66 4.94
N LEU A 110 -16.70 -12.05 5.85
CA LEU A 110 -15.31 -11.65 5.63
C LEU A 110 -14.42 -12.83 5.20
N TYR A 111 -14.42 -13.92 5.99
CA TYR A 111 -13.60 -15.09 5.68
C TYR A 111 -14.11 -15.86 4.45
N SER A 112 -15.43 -15.87 4.20
CA SER A 112 -15.96 -16.49 2.98
C SER A 112 -15.48 -15.75 1.73
N MET A 113 -15.55 -14.40 1.71
CA MET A 113 -15.04 -13.60 0.60
C MET A 113 -13.55 -13.81 0.38
N SER A 114 -12.76 -13.78 1.46
CA SER A 114 -11.31 -13.97 1.34
C SER A 114 -10.92 -15.37 0.88
N SER A 115 -11.57 -16.41 1.39
CA SER A 115 -11.36 -17.79 0.91
C SER A 115 -11.77 -17.95 -0.55
N LEU A 116 -12.89 -17.34 -0.96
CA LEU A 116 -13.37 -17.36 -2.34
C LEU A 116 -12.45 -16.58 -3.30
N GLN A 117 -11.78 -15.54 -2.85
CA GLN A 117 -10.77 -14.82 -3.63
C GLN A 117 -9.63 -15.75 -4.09
N ILE A 118 -9.25 -16.72 -3.24
CA ILE A 118 -8.17 -17.67 -3.50
C ILE A 118 -8.68 -18.84 -4.32
N LEU A 119 -9.82 -19.41 -3.92
CA LEU A 119 -10.35 -20.66 -4.45
C LEU A 119 -11.20 -20.48 -5.72
N GLY A 120 -11.72 -19.28 -5.94
CA GLY A 120 -12.76 -18.98 -6.93
C GLY A 120 -12.29 -18.17 -8.14
N VAL A 121 -10.98 -18.16 -8.45
CA VAL A 121 -10.42 -17.39 -9.58
C VAL A 121 -11.14 -17.75 -10.88
N GLY A 122 -11.71 -16.75 -11.56
CA GLY A 122 -12.47 -16.92 -12.80
C GLY A 122 -13.81 -17.67 -12.67
N ASN A 123 -14.23 -18.07 -11.46
CA ASN A 123 -15.48 -18.80 -11.27
C ASN A 123 -16.70 -17.86 -11.32
N SER A 124 -17.59 -18.09 -12.28
CA SER A 124 -18.77 -17.23 -12.51
C SER A 124 -19.75 -17.20 -11.33
N LYS A 125 -19.88 -18.30 -10.58
CA LYS A 125 -20.75 -18.35 -9.39
C LYS A 125 -20.22 -17.45 -8.28
N VAL A 126 -18.91 -17.46 -8.07
CA VAL A 126 -18.23 -16.59 -7.09
C VAL A 126 -18.35 -15.13 -7.49
N ILE A 127 -18.08 -14.81 -8.77
CA ILE A 127 -18.24 -13.46 -9.32
C ILE A 127 -19.66 -12.93 -9.06
N ASN A 128 -20.68 -13.73 -9.38
CA ASN A 128 -22.07 -13.33 -9.18
C ASN A 128 -22.42 -13.15 -7.70
N ALA A 129 -21.91 -14.01 -6.82
CA ALA A 129 -22.14 -13.91 -5.38
C ALA A 129 -21.51 -12.63 -4.78
N LEU A 130 -20.27 -12.30 -5.17
CA LEU A 130 -19.62 -11.06 -4.74
C LEU A 130 -20.36 -9.82 -5.28
N ILE A 131 -20.83 -9.84 -6.53
CA ILE A 131 -21.65 -8.73 -7.07
C ILE A 131 -22.95 -8.55 -6.27
N LYS A 132 -23.58 -9.64 -5.80
CA LYS A 132 -24.75 -9.53 -4.90
C LYS A 132 -24.38 -8.87 -3.57
N VAL A 133 -23.22 -9.18 -3.00
CA VAL A 133 -22.73 -8.52 -1.77
C VAL A 133 -22.55 -7.02 -2.00
N LEU A 134 -21.95 -6.61 -3.11
CA LEU A 134 -21.79 -5.18 -3.46
C LEU A 134 -23.11 -4.42 -3.62
N LYS A 135 -24.21 -5.13 -3.91
CA LYS A 135 -25.55 -4.56 -4.11
C LYS A 135 -26.49 -4.77 -2.91
N SER A 136 -25.99 -5.36 -1.83
CA SER A 136 -26.76 -5.63 -0.62
C SER A 136 -26.79 -4.42 0.32
N ASP A 137 -27.60 -4.49 1.39
CA ASP A 137 -27.68 -3.45 2.43
C ASP A 137 -27.15 -4.00 3.77
N LEU A 138 -25.87 -4.40 3.78
CA LEU A 138 -25.18 -4.89 4.97
C LEU A 138 -24.91 -3.78 6.00
N LYS A 139 -24.86 -2.51 5.54
CA LYS A 139 -24.48 -1.34 6.37
C LYS A 139 -23.09 -1.47 7.01
N GLN A 140 -22.19 -2.17 6.31
CA GLN A 140 -20.82 -2.45 6.74
C GLN A 140 -19.88 -2.13 5.57
N ASP A 141 -19.42 -0.89 5.49
CA ASP A 141 -18.68 -0.38 4.33
C ASP A 141 -17.38 -1.16 4.08
N PHE A 142 -16.70 -1.59 5.15
CA PHE A 142 -15.54 -2.48 5.05
C PHE A 142 -15.82 -3.81 4.32
N LEU A 143 -17.01 -4.41 4.50
CA LEU A 143 -17.36 -5.66 3.80
C LEU A 143 -17.53 -5.41 2.30
N TYR A 144 -17.96 -4.22 1.89
CA TYR A 144 -18.01 -3.84 0.48
C TYR A 144 -16.59 -3.63 -0.09
N CYS A 145 -15.67 -3.02 0.67
CA CYS A 145 -14.26 -2.97 0.31
C CYS A 145 -13.69 -4.38 0.05
N GLN A 146 -13.91 -5.32 0.98
CA GLN A 146 -13.44 -6.70 0.82
C GLN A 146 -14.07 -7.39 -0.39
N ALA A 147 -15.38 -7.21 -0.61
CA ALA A 147 -16.06 -7.79 -1.75
C ALA A 147 -15.50 -7.24 -3.08
N ALA A 148 -15.23 -5.94 -3.15
CA ALA A 148 -14.68 -5.29 -4.33
C ALA A 148 -13.23 -5.74 -4.61
N ASP A 149 -12.39 -5.80 -3.58
CA ASP A 149 -11.02 -6.34 -3.67
C ASP A 149 -11.03 -7.79 -4.16
N SER A 150 -11.87 -8.63 -3.54
CA SER A 150 -12.00 -10.04 -3.91
C SER A 150 -12.47 -10.18 -5.36
N LEU A 151 -13.46 -9.38 -5.77
CA LEU A 151 -14.04 -9.40 -7.10
C LEU A 151 -13.02 -8.98 -8.17
N TRP A 152 -12.24 -7.94 -7.90
CA TRP A 152 -11.18 -7.51 -8.81
C TRP A 152 -10.10 -8.58 -8.97
N LYS A 153 -9.64 -9.20 -7.87
CA LYS A 153 -8.60 -10.23 -7.90
C LYS A 153 -9.02 -11.49 -8.67
N ILE A 154 -10.28 -11.91 -8.58
CA ILE A 154 -10.78 -13.08 -9.33
C ILE A 154 -11.24 -12.74 -10.76
N ASN A 155 -11.53 -11.47 -11.04
CA ASN A 155 -12.02 -10.99 -12.33
C ASN A 155 -11.49 -9.56 -12.62
N PRO A 156 -10.21 -9.41 -12.99
CA PRO A 156 -9.63 -8.10 -13.30
C PRO A 156 -10.38 -7.39 -14.42
N GLY A 157 -10.57 -6.07 -14.29
CA GLY A 157 -11.39 -5.28 -15.21
C GLY A 157 -12.88 -5.24 -14.87
N ASN A 158 -13.31 -5.88 -13.77
CA ASN A 158 -14.71 -5.80 -13.34
C ASN A 158 -15.09 -4.40 -12.87
N LYS A 159 -15.99 -3.76 -13.62
CA LYS A 159 -16.45 -2.38 -13.36
C LYS A 159 -17.25 -2.24 -12.06
N GLU A 160 -17.94 -3.28 -11.59
CA GLU A 160 -18.71 -3.23 -10.34
C GLU A 160 -17.79 -3.06 -9.12
N ALA A 161 -16.61 -3.68 -9.14
CA ALA A 161 -15.60 -3.49 -8.09
C ALA A 161 -15.13 -2.03 -8.04
N ILE A 162 -14.73 -1.47 -9.20
CA ILE A 162 -14.27 -0.08 -9.30
C ILE A 162 -15.36 0.92 -8.91
N ASN A 163 -16.58 0.71 -9.39
CA ASN A 163 -17.71 1.58 -9.07
C ASN A 163 -18.02 1.57 -7.57
N CYS A 164 -17.96 0.41 -6.91
CA CYS A 164 -18.12 0.30 -5.47
C CYS A 164 -17.02 1.07 -4.72
N LEU A 165 -15.75 0.86 -5.06
CA LEU A 165 -14.64 1.56 -4.42
C LEU A 165 -14.74 3.08 -4.60
N ASN A 166 -15.06 3.56 -5.81
CA ASN A 166 -15.30 4.98 -6.07
C ASN A 166 -16.44 5.53 -5.21
N ASN A 167 -17.54 4.79 -5.08
CA ASN A 167 -18.68 5.19 -4.28
C ASN A 167 -18.33 5.28 -2.79
N LEU A 168 -17.61 4.28 -2.27
CA LEU A 168 -17.16 4.25 -0.88
C LEU A 168 -16.25 5.43 -0.58
N ILE A 169 -15.27 5.70 -1.44
CA ILE A 169 -14.36 6.85 -1.26
C ILE A 169 -15.13 8.18 -1.14
N GLN A 170 -16.19 8.34 -1.92
CA GLN A 170 -16.94 9.60 -1.98
C GLN A 170 -18.01 9.74 -0.89
N ASN A 171 -18.61 8.64 -0.44
CA ASN A 171 -19.86 8.68 0.32
C ASN A 171 -19.80 8.03 1.70
N THR A 172 -18.78 7.24 2.02
CA THR A 172 -18.66 6.66 3.36
C THR A 172 -18.44 7.76 4.41
N LYS A 173 -19.01 7.53 5.59
CA LYS A 173 -18.84 8.39 6.76
C LYS A 173 -17.63 7.98 7.60
N ASP A 174 -17.16 6.74 7.46
CA ASP A 174 -16.02 6.24 8.23
C ASP A 174 -14.71 6.51 7.48
N ASN A 175 -13.79 7.24 8.12
CA ASN A 175 -12.51 7.57 7.51
C ASN A 175 -11.67 6.31 7.22
N SER A 176 -11.76 5.29 8.07
CA SER A 176 -11.01 4.05 7.92
C SER A 176 -11.49 3.25 6.71
N ASP A 177 -12.81 3.21 6.48
CA ASP A 177 -13.39 2.58 5.30
C ASP A 177 -13.04 3.35 4.02
N ARG A 178 -13.02 4.68 4.08
CA ARG A 178 -12.56 5.54 2.96
C ARG A 178 -11.10 5.28 2.61
N VAL A 179 -10.22 5.22 3.60
CA VAL A 179 -8.79 4.91 3.40
C VAL A 179 -8.62 3.51 2.84
N SER A 180 -9.38 2.52 3.32
CA SER A 180 -9.37 1.15 2.81
C SER A 180 -9.79 1.09 1.34
N ALA A 181 -10.88 1.78 0.96
CA ALA A 181 -11.35 1.83 -0.42
C ALA A 181 -10.33 2.52 -1.34
N ALA A 182 -9.72 3.61 -0.87
CA ALA A 182 -8.69 4.34 -1.61
C ALA A 182 -7.41 3.52 -1.79
N TRP A 183 -6.98 2.78 -0.75
CA TRP A 183 -5.88 1.83 -0.84
C TRP A 183 -6.12 0.82 -1.95
N ILE A 184 -7.26 0.11 -1.91
CA ILE A 184 -7.57 -0.97 -2.87
C ILE A 184 -7.62 -0.39 -4.28
N LEU A 185 -8.26 0.77 -4.46
CA LEU A 185 -8.32 1.42 -5.77
C LEU A 185 -6.95 1.86 -6.28
N GLY A 186 -6.04 2.28 -5.40
CA GLY A 186 -4.65 2.58 -5.75
C GLY A 186 -3.81 1.35 -6.07
N GLU A 187 -4.03 0.20 -5.41
CA GLU A 187 -3.42 -1.08 -5.83
C GLU A 187 -3.87 -1.49 -7.24
N ILE A 188 -5.12 -1.16 -7.59
CA ILE A 188 -5.69 -1.46 -8.92
C ILE A 188 -5.15 -0.52 -9.99
N ASP A 189 -5.13 0.77 -9.69
CA ASP A 189 -4.68 1.83 -10.57
C ASP A 189 -3.84 2.83 -9.76
N PRO A 190 -2.50 2.70 -9.76
CA PRO A 190 -1.61 3.56 -9.00
C PRO A 190 -1.71 5.05 -9.33
N GLN A 191 -2.24 5.40 -10.51
CA GLN A 191 -2.42 6.78 -10.95
C GLN A 191 -3.86 7.29 -10.71
N ASN A 192 -4.69 6.52 -9.98
CA ASN A 192 -6.06 6.89 -9.72
C ASN A 192 -6.15 8.14 -8.83
N SER A 193 -6.57 9.25 -9.43
CA SER A 193 -6.62 10.55 -8.76
C SER A 193 -7.58 10.60 -7.57
N LEU A 194 -8.68 9.85 -7.61
CA LEU A 194 -9.65 9.80 -6.52
C LEU A 194 -9.06 9.06 -5.30
N ALA A 195 -8.40 7.93 -5.52
CA ALA A 195 -7.70 7.19 -4.48
C ALA A 195 -6.63 8.06 -3.80
N ILE A 196 -5.73 8.64 -4.60
CA ILE A 196 -4.63 9.45 -4.09
C ILE A 196 -5.17 10.67 -3.33
N SER A 197 -6.18 11.36 -3.87
CA SER A 197 -6.80 12.51 -3.20
C SER A 197 -7.40 12.13 -1.85
N ALA A 198 -8.08 10.99 -1.77
CA ALA A 198 -8.67 10.52 -0.52
C ALA A 198 -7.62 10.21 0.56
N LEU A 199 -6.53 9.52 0.17
CA LEU A 199 -5.43 9.21 1.09
C LEU A 199 -4.75 10.49 1.60
N VAL A 200 -4.49 11.44 0.72
CA VAL A 200 -3.83 12.70 1.10
C VAL A 200 -4.71 13.57 1.99
N ASN A 201 -6.03 13.60 1.72
CA ASN A 201 -6.96 14.34 2.55
C ASN A 201 -6.99 13.82 4.00
N GLU A 202 -6.73 12.52 4.22
CA GLU A 202 -6.61 11.95 5.56
C GLU A 202 -5.34 12.41 6.27
N ILE A 203 -4.24 12.62 5.53
CA ILE A 203 -2.95 13.02 6.10
C ILE A 203 -2.88 14.54 6.36
N ARG A 204 -3.61 15.33 5.58
CA ARG A 204 -3.63 16.81 5.62
C ARG A 204 -3.81 17.45 7.02
N PRO A 205 -4.64 16.93 7.94
CA PRO A 205 -4.82 17.52 9.27
C PRO A 205 -3.53 17.53 10.11
N GLY A 206 -2.50 16.77 9.72
CA GLY A 206 -1.18 16.82 10.33
C GLY A 206 -1.11 16.20 11.72
N TRP A 207 -2.09 15.39 12.12
CA TRP A 207 -2.03 14.58 13.33
C TRP A 207 -1.88 13.10 12.98
N MET A 208 -0.92 12.43 13.60
CA MET A 208 -0.68 11.01 13.41
C MET A 208 -1.69 10.21 14.23
N ASN A 209 -2.66 9.60 13.55
CA ASN A 209 -3.51 8.55 14.09
C ASN A 209 -3.33 7.28 13.23
N ASN A 210 -4.05 6.21 13.56
CA ASN A 210 -3.95 4.95 12.81
C ASN A 210 -4.32 5.18 11.33
N GLN A 211 -5.37 5.96 11.05
CA GLN A 211 -5.83 6.25 9.69
C GLN A 211 -4.79 7.02 8.87
N THR A 212 -4.14 8.03 9.45
CA THR A 212 -3.04 8.79 8.84
C THR A 212 -1.86 7.88 8.53
N SER A 213 -1.49 7.00 9.47
CA SER A 213 -0.42 6.02 9.26
C SER A 213 -0.76 5.05 8.14
N ASP A 214 -2.01 4.62 8.06
CA ASP A 214 -2.46 3.69 7.03
C ASP A 214 -2.56 4.34 5.66
N ALA A 215 -3.03 5.59 5.59
CA ALA A 215 -3.04 6.37 4.37
C ALA A 215 -1.63 6.66 3.86
N LEU A 216 -0.67 6.92 4.76
CA LEU A 216 0.73 7.09 4.42
C LEU A 216 1.32 5.82 3.80
N ASN A 217 1.13 4.68 4.46
CA ASN A 217 1.61 3.42 3.95
C ASN A 217 0.95 3.07 2.60
N ALA A 218 -0.32 3.47 2.39
CA ALA A 218 -1.01 3.30 1.11
C ALA A 218 -0.29 4.02 0.00
N LEU A 219 0.02 5.30 0.24
CA LEU A 219 0.74 6.10 -0.73
C LEU A 219 2.12 5.49 -0.99
N GLN A 220 2.89 5.12 0.04
CA GLN A 220 4.19 4.48 -0.14
C GLN A 220 4.12 3.19 -0.96
N HIS A 221 3.10 2.36 -0.73
CA HIS A 221 2.94 1.11 -1.45
C HIS A 221 2.56 1.33 -2.91
N ILE A 222 1.63 2.25 -3.16
CA ILE A 222 1.16 2.60 -4.50
C ILE A 222 2.30 3.20 -5.34
N THR A 223 3.14 4.04 -4.72
CA THR A 223 4.32 4.64 -5.36
C THR A 223 5.53 3.70 -5.39
N LYS A 224 5.41 2.45 -4.89
CA LYS A 224 6.48 1.45 -4.80
C LYS A 224 7.75 1.94 -4.08
N GLY A 225 7.64 2.94 -3.22
CA GLY A 225 8.78 3.55 -2.55
C GLY A 225 9.64 4.46 -3.44
N ASP A 226 9.21 4.78 -4.67
CA ASP A 226 9.88 5.81 -5.46
C ASP A 226 9.77 7.14 -4.71
N LYS A 227 10.92 7.61 -4.21
CA LYS A 227 11.05 8.79 -3.33
C LYS A 227 10.44 10.07 -3.92
N LEU A 228 10.31 10.13 -5.25
CA LEU A 228 9.66 11.22 -5.96
C LEU A 228 8.76 10.71 -7.08
N GLU A 229 7.61 10.15 -6.71
CA GLU A 229 6.48 10.24 -7.61
C GLU A 229 5.86 11.65 -7.49
N LEU A 230 6.20 12.48 -8.48
CA LEU A 230 5.33 13.58 -8.89
C LEU A 230 4.04 12.93 -9.39
N ILE A 231 3.10 12.66 -8.48
CA ILE A 231 1.74 12.35 -8.89
C ILE A 231 1.20 13.65 -9.48
N LYS A 232 1.41 13.84 -10.79
CA LYS A 232 0.79 14.92 -11.56
C LYS A 232 -0.71 14.63 -11.60
N LEU A 233 -1.39 14.99 -10.52
CA LEU A 233 -2.82 14.80 -10.40
C LEU A 233 -3.50 15.79 -11.35
N ILE A 234 -4.33 15.25 -12.22
CA ILE A 234 -5.18 16.01 -13.11
C ILE A 234 -6.11 16.87 -12.24
N HIS A 235 -6.25 18.15 -12.58
CA HIS A 235 -7.22 19.08 -12.00
C HIS A 235 -8.57 18.41 -11.69
N PRO A 236 -9.23 18.73 -10.56
CA PRO A 236 -8.96 19.86 -9.65
C PRO A 236 -8.23 19.51 -8.34
N TYR A 237 -7.64 18.32 -8.21
CA TYR A 237 -7.11 17.81 -6.93
C TYR A 237 -5.60 17.60 -7.00
N GLU A 238 -4.79 18.64 -6.82
CA GLU A 238 -3.32 18.53 -6.89
C GLU A 238 -2.68 18.28 -5.52
N VAL A 239 -1.99 17.16 -5.40
CA VAL A 239 -1.02 16.82 -4.33
C VAL A 239 0.30 16.58 -5.04
N GLY A 240 1.43 17.04 -4.50
CA GLY A 240 2.70 16.73 -5.13
C GLY A 240 3.82 16.51 -4.14
N VAL A 241 4.52 15.42 -4.41
CA VAL A 241 5.71 14.87 -3.74
C VAL A 241 5.50 14.36 -2.33
N ILE A 242 5.60 13.03 -2.26
CA ILE A 242 5.61 12.21 -1.06
C ILE A 242 6.97 11.51 -1.07
N ALA A 243 7.93 12.03 -0.31
CA ALA A 243 9.22 11.42 -0.12
C ALA A 243 9.18 10.67 1.21
N ILE A 244 9.07 9.36 1.19
CA ILE A 244 9.05 8.54 2.40
C ILE A 244 10.34 7.71 2.37
N ASP A 245 11.04 7.63 3.51
CA ASP A 245 12.21 6.76 3.63
C ASP A 245 11.85 5.29 3.31
N ASN A 246 12.87 4.46 3.10
CA ASN A 246 12.71 3.03 2.77
C ASN A 246 11.99 2.22 3.87
N HIS A 247 11.76 2.81 5.04
CA HIS A 247 11.16 2.13 6.18
C HIS A 247 9.73 2.61 6.50
N GLY A 248 9.26 3.73 5.93
CA GLY A 248 7.93 4.29 6.16
C GLY A 248 7.83 5.22 7.39
N TRP A 249 8.94 5.53 8.07
CA TRP A 249 8.90 6.14 9.40
C TRP A 249 9.25 7.62 9.41
N ASP A 250 10.18 8.03 8.55
CA ASP A 250 10.52 9.43 8.33
C ASP A 250 10.19 9.79 6.87
N GLY A 251 9.56 10.94 6.66
CA GLY A 251 9.14 11.33 5.33
C GLY A 251 8.58 12.73 5.25
N LEU A 252 8.37 13.19 4.04
CA LEU A 252 7.83 14.49 3.74
C LEU A 252 6.71 14.38 2.72
N ILE A 253 5.59 15.01 3.05
CA ILE A 253 4.49 15.21 2.10
C ILE A 253 4.37 16.70 1.86
N ILE A 254 4.46 17.11 0.60
CA ILE A 254 4.04 18.45 0.19
C ILE A 254 2.61 18.37 -0.34
N ILE A 255 1.73 19.18 0.24
CA ILE A 255 0.34 19.32 -0.20
C ILE A 255 0.16 20.73 -0.77
N LYS A 256 -0.21 20.84 -2.04
CA LYS A 256 -0.53 22.13 -2.64
C LYS A 256 -1.90 22.62 -2.14
N ASN A 257 -1.99 23.85 -1.63
CA ASN A 257 -3.22 24.41 -1.11
C ASN A 257 -4.12 24.93 -2.26
N TYR A 258 -5.43 24.65 -2.22
CA TYR A 258 -6.39 25.02 -3.26
C TYR A 258 -6.98 26.44 -3.09
N GLN A 259 -6.85 27.05 -1.92
CA GLN A 259 -7.34 28.42 -1.67
C GLN A 259 -6.29 29.47 -2.01
N ASP A 260 -5.04 29.06 -2.15
CA ASP A 260 -3.90 29.93 -2.38
C ASP A 260 -2.84 29.16 -3.17
N ILE A 261 -2.78 29.43 -4.49
CA ILE A 261 -1.88 28.76 -5.44
C ILE A 261 -0.40 28.89 -5.07
N ASP A 262 -0.07 29.85 -4.20
CA ASP A 262 1.27 30.16 -3.73
C ASP A 262 1.58 29.53 -2.35
N LYS A 263 0.66 28.75 -1.77
CA LYS A 263 0.86 28.08 -0.48
C LYS A 263 0.96 26.57 -0.62
N TYR A 264 2.10 26.04 -0.23
CA TYR A 264 2.34 24.62 -0.02
C TYR A 264 2.30 24.32 1.47
N SER A 265 1.58 23.27 1.87
CA SER A 265 1.64 22.70 3.22
C SER A 265 2.68 21.59 3.21
N ILE A 266 3.80 21.82 3.89
CA ILE A 266 4.76 20.76 4.18
C ILE A 266 4.32 20.04 5.46
N LEU A 267 4.15 18.72 5.33
CA LEU A 267 4.04 17.81 6.45
C LEU A 267 5.35 17.05 6.56
N LYS A 268 6.05 17.19 7.70
CA LYS A 268 7.16 16.30 8.02
C LYS A 268 6.63 15.21 8.94
N ILE A 269 6.94 13.99 8.56
CA ILE A 269 6.55 12.78 9.25
C ILE A 269 7.80 12.28 9.96
N TYR A 270 7.66 12.05 11.25
CA TYR A 270 8.61 11.33 12.08
C TYR A 270 7.89 10.14 12.71
N MET A 271 8.62 9.08 13.06
CA MET A 271 8.17 7.79 13.62
C MET A 271 6.79 7.69 14.33
N ARG A 272 6.35 8.72 15.08
CA ARG A 272 5.04 8.78 15.75
C ARG A 272 4.31 10.12 15.65
N ASN A 273 4.89 11.10 14.97
CA ASN A 273 4.39 12.47 14.90
C ASN A 273 4.46 12.96 13.46
N CYS A 274 3.34 13.46 12.95
CA CYS A 274 3.33 14.37 11.82
C CYS A 274 3.31 15.79 12.39
N GLU A 275 4.19 16.66 11.91
CA GLU A 275 4.14 18.08 12.24
C GLU A 275 3.85 18.86 10.96
N ILE A 276 2.82 19.72 11.00
CA ILE A 276 2.62 20.75 9.99
C ILE A 276 3.77 21.72 10.15
N ILE A 277 4.76 21.65 9.28
CA ILE A 277 6.03 22.31 9.52
C ILE A 277 5.93 23.81 9.23
N PHE A 278 5.69 24.28 8.00
CA PHE A 278 5.64 25.74 7.75
C PHE A 278 4.88 26.13 6.47
N THR A 279 4.58 27.42 6.35
CA THR A 279 4.27 28.08 5.07
C THR A 279 5.62 28.43 4.42
N ILE A 280 5.97 27.76 3.32
CA ILE A 280 7.18 28.12 2.56
C ILE A 280 6.94 29.43 1.81
N SER A 281 7.93 30.31 1.76
CA SER A 281 7.92 31.50 0.91
C SER A 281 9.32 31.82 0.37
N GLY A 282 9.41 32.62 -0.69
CA GLY A 282 10.71 32.98 -1.29
C GLY A 282 11.34 31.84 -2.10
N ALA A 283 12.67 31.79 -2.15
CA ALA A 283 13.42 30.85 -3.01
C ALA A 283 13.16 29.36 -2.71
N GLU A 284 12.81 29.02 -1.46
CA GLU A 284 12.42 27.65 -1.08
C GLU A 284 11.08 27.25 -1.74
N ALA A 285 10.13 28.18 -1.84
CA ALA A 285 8.86 27.94 -2.52
C ALA A 285 9.05 27.90 -4.04
N GLU A 286 9.96 28.71 -4.59
CA GLU A 286 10.36 28.64 -6.01
C GLU A 286 10.97 27.26 -6.36
N PHE A 287 11.81 26.72 -5.47
CA PHE A 287 12.42 25.39 -5.64
C PHE A 287 11.36 24.29 -5.69
N ILE A 288 10.49 24.26 -4.68
CA ILE A 288 9.38 23.31 -4.63
C ILE A 288 8.46 23.49 -5.85
N GLN A 289 8.08 24.73 -6.20
CA GLN A 289 7.23 25.01 -7.36
C GLN A 289 7.84 24.53 -8.68
N ALA A 290 9.14 24.73 -8.88
CA ALA A 290 9.85 24.28 -10.07
C ALA A 290 9.88 22.75 -10.19
N ILE A 291 10.08 22.05 -9.06
CA ILE A 291 9.95 20.59 -8.98
C ILE A 291 8.54 20.14 -9.42
N PHE A 292 7.49 20.79 -8.92
CA PHE A 292 6.09 20.50 -9.29
C PHE A 292 5.82 20.68 -10.79
N GLN A 293 6.45 21.67 -11.41
CA GLN A 293 6.31 21.94 -12.84
C GLN A 293 7.12 20.96 -13.71
N GLY A 294 7.96 20.11 -13.11
CA GLY A 294 8.95 19.31 -13.82
C GLY A 294 10.01 20.18 -14.51
N ASN A 295 10.25 21.38 -13.99
CA ASN A 295 11.19 22.34 -14.55
C ASN A 295 12.51 22.24 -13.78
N PHE A 296 13.36 21.32 -14.25
CA PHE A 296 14.65 21.03 -13.61
C PHE A 296 15.54 22.26 -13.48
N ALA A 297 15.70 23.06 -14.55
CA ALA A 297 16.54 24.26 -14.55
C ALA A 297 16.04 25.30 -13.52
N ALA A 298 14.73 25.51 -13.45
CA ALA A 298 14.15 26.40 -12.45
C ALA A 298 14.35 25.89 -11.01
N ALA A 299 14.37 24.56 -10.81
CA ALA A 299 14.64 23.96 -9.51
C ALA A 299 16.10 24.17 -9.11
N VAL A 300 17.05 23.91 -10.01
CA VAL A 300 18.49 24.16 -9.77
C VAL A 300 18.74 25.64 -9.46
N THR A 301 18.19 26.56 -10.26
CA THR A 301 18.31 28.00 -10.05
C THR A 301 17.76 28.43 -8.68
N ALA A 302 16.63 27.87 -8.26
CA ALA A 302 16.03 28.19 -6.96
C ALA A 302 16.85 27.61 -5.78
N LEU A 303 17.43 26.42 -5.97
CA LEU A 303 18.32 25.77 -5.01
C LEU A 303 19.58 26.62 -4.75
N GLU A 304 20.19 27.16 -5.82
CA GLU A 304 21.35 28.07 -5.73
C GLU A 304 21.06 29.33 -4.91
N LYS A 305 19.86 29.90 -5.05
CA LYS A 305 19.43 31.09 -4.28
C LYS A 305 19.19 30.77 -2.81
N TYR A 306 18.62 29.60 -2.53
CA TYR A 306 18.17 29.20 -1.20
C TYR A 306 19.31 28.66 -0.33
N LEU A 307 20.28 27.98 -0.93
CA LEU A 307 21.35 27.28 -0.24
C LEU A 307 22.72 27.78 -0.74
N PRO A 308 23.26 28.91 -0.25
CA PRO A 308 24.56 29.41 -0.72
C PRO A 308 25.73 28.44 -0.50
N GLU A 309 25.60 27.54 0.49
CA GLU A 309 26.55 26.43 0.70
C GLU A 309 26.57 25.43 -0.47
N TYR A 310 25.51 25.36 -1.27
CA TYR A 310 25.42 24.62 -2.55
C TYR A 310 26.54 24.98 -3.51
N GLN A 311 26.95 26.26 -3.60
CA GLN A 311 28.07 26.67 -4.47
C GLN A 311 29.42 26.09 -3.98
N THR A 312 29.54 25.85 -2.68
CA THR A 312 30.71 25.16 -2.09
C THR A 312 30.70 23.66 -2.40
N TRP A 313 29.51 23.10 -2.58
CA TRP A 313 29.30 21.70 -2.94
C TRP A 313 29.54 21.49 -4.42
N GLU A 314 28.95 22.31 -5.27
CA GLU A 314 29.19 22.37 -6.70
C GLU A 314 30.70 22.47 -7.00
N LYS A 315 31.42 23.36 -6.32
CA LYS A 315 32.88 23.49 -6.48
C LYS A 315 33.69 22.29 -5.98
N LYS A 316 33.21 21.53 -4.98
CA LYS A 316 33.89 20.33 -4.46
C LYS A 316 33.56 19.07 -5.28
N TYR A 317 32.31 18.96 -5.74
CA TYR A 317 31.85 18.03 -6.76
C TYR A 317 32.68 18.24 -8.04
N TRP A 318 32.78 19.50 -8.50
CA TRP A 318 33.55 19.92 -9.67
C TRP A 318 35.06 19.76 -9.51
N GLY A 319 35.62 20.06 -8.34
CA GLY A 319 37.04 19.82 -8.05
C GLY A 319 37.41 18.34 -8.15
N TYR A 320 36.50 17.45 -7.72
CA TYR A 320 36.63 16.00 -7.90
C TYR A 320 36.49 15.58 -9.38
N TYR A 321 35.58 16.19 -10.15
CA TYR A 321 35.46 15.95 -11.61
C TYR A 321 36.66 16.47 -12.41
N GLN A 322 37.24 17.62 -12.07
CA GLN A 322 38.40 18.17 -12.77
C GLN A 322 39.63 17.28 -12.63
N GLU A 323 39.79 16.59 -11.50
CA GLU A 323 40.88 15.64 -11.28
C GLU A 323 40.72 14.32 -12.06
N ILE A 324 39.51 14.01 -12.55
CA ILE A 324 39.20 12.74 -13.23
C ILE A 324 38.89 12.96 -14.74
N SER A 325 38.51 14.17 -15.15
CA SER A 325 38.05 14.49 -16.51
C SER A 325 39.14 14.63 -17.59
N GLU A 326 40.41 14.36 -17.29
CA GLU A 326 41.42 14.23 -18.37
C GLU A 326 41.22 12.95 -19.20
N GLU A 327 40.41 12.00 -18.71
CA GLU A 327 39.92 10.85 -19.49
C GLU A 327 38.39 10.86 -19.47
N GLU A 328 37.75 10.72 -20.64
CA GLU A 328 36.29 10.75 -20.85
C GLU A 328 35.57 9.51 -20.25
N GLU A 329 35.78 9.18 -18.98
CA GLU A 329 34.99 8.18 -18.27
C GLU A 329 34.05 8.86 -17.27
N VAL A 330 32.76 8.82 -17.59
CA VAL A 330 31.67 9.14 -16.66
C VAL A 330 31.87 8.25 -15.44
N PRO A 331 31.95 8.78 -14.20
CA PRO A 331 32.20 7.96 -13.03
C PRO A 331 31.16 6.85 -12.89
N ASP A 332 31.62 5.62 -12.64
CA ASP A 332 30.78 4.43 -12.46
C ASP A 332 29.66 4.65 -11.46
N TRP A 333 29.82 5.57 -10.49
CA TRP A 333 28.81 5.82 -9.48
C TRP A 333 27.55 6.55 -9.99
N ILE A 334 27.62 7.29 -11.11
CA ILE A 334 26.43 7.80 -11.81
C ILE A 334 25.54 6.62 -12.28
N TYR A 335 26.15 5.45 -12.46
CA TYR A 335 25.49 4.19 -12.78
C TYR A 335 25.33 3.26 -11.57
N THR A 336 25.79 3.65 -10.37
CA THR A 336 25.56 2.87 -9.14
C THR A 336 24.25 3.26 -8.46
N SER A 337 23.66 2.32 -7.73
CA SER A 337 22.46 2.59 -6.94
C SER A 337 22.70 3.69 -5.91
N GLU A 338 21.64 4.44 -5.60
CA GLU A 338 21.59 5.48 -4.56
C GLU A 338 22.28 5.05 -3.25
N GLU A 339 22.10 3.78 -2.85
CA GLU A 339 22.69 3.15 -1.67
C GLU A 339 24.23 3.13 -1.70
N HIS A 340 24.83 2.81 -2.85
CA HIS A 340 26.29 2.78 -2.98
C HIS A 340 26.89 4.19 -2.94
N TYR A 341 26.20 5.18 -3.52
CA TYR A 341 26.62 6.57 -3.50
C TYR A 341 26.54 7.18 -2.10
N GLN A 342 25.47 6.91 -1.34
CA GLN A 342 25.33 7.37 0.05
C GLN A 342 26.45 6.86 0.96
N ASP A 343 26.84 5.58 0.80
CA ASP A 343 27.90 4.95 1.60
C ASP A 343 29.32 5.42 1.24
N SER A 344 29.55 5.78 -0.01
CA SER A 344 30.88 6.14 -0.53
C SER A 344 31.12 7.65 -0.59
N ASN A 345 30.08 8.46 -0.40
CA ASN A 345 30.20 9.90 -0.40
C ASN A 345 30.62 10.41 0.99
N PRO A 346 31.86 10.92 1.14
CA PRO A 346 32.44 11.31 2.44
C PRO A 346 31.70 12.47 3.12
N PHE A 347 30.75 13.13 2.44
CA PHE A 347 29.94 14.20 3.00
C PHE A 347 28.77 13.71 3.87
N PHE A 348 28.38 12.43 3.80
CA PHE A 348 27.33 11.83 4.66
C PHE A 348 27.82 11.43 6.05
N LEU A 349 29.13 11.21 6.21
CA LEU A 349 29.70 10.71 7.47
C LEU A 349 29.78 11.76 8.58
N ASP A 350 29.69 13.06 8.24
CA ASP A 350 30.07 14.17 9.14
C ASP A 350 28.92 15.12 9.51
N ARG A 351 27.64 14.76 9.26
CA ARG A 351 26.51 15.66 9.56
C ARG A 351 25.48 15.06 10.51
N THR A 352 24.83 15.95 11.27
CA THR A 352 23.64 15.62 12.04
C THR A 352 22.53 15.15 11.09
N PRO A 353 21.94 13.97 11.30
CA PRO A 353 20.79 13.50 10.52
C PRO A 353 19.68 14.57 10.50
N GLY A 354 19.07 14.85 9.34
CA GLY A 354 17.74 15.48 9.29
C GLY A 354 17.57 16.90 8.76
N CYS A 355 18.49 17.48 7.96
CA CYS A 355 18.14 18.66 7.17
C CYS A 355 17.41 18.24 5.88
N PHE A 356 16.12 18.00 6.06
CA PHE A 356 15.14 17.50 5.10
C PHE A 356 15.28 18.05 3.66
N VAL A 357 15.57 19.34 3.48
CA VAL A 357 15.68 19.96 2.15
C VAL A 357 16.82 19.35 1.34
N TYR A 358 17.89 18.86 1.99
CA TYR A 358 19.00 18.21 1.33
C TYR A 358 18.66 16.81 0.83
N GLU A 359 18.07 15.97 1.69
CA GLU A 359 17.63 14.62 1.34
C GLU A 359 16.60 14.67 0.18
N PHE A 360 15.73 15.68 0.20
CA PHE A 360 14.74 15.91 -0.85
C PHE A 360 15.34 16.38 -2.17
N ALA A 361 16.23 17.38 -2.12
CA ALA A 361 16.91 17.88 -3.31
C ALA A 361 17.75 16.77 -3.97
N GLU A 362 18.47 15.99 -3.17
CA GLU A 362 19.26 14.86 -3.65
C GLU A 362 18.39 13.79 -4.30
N SER A 363 17.33 13.35 -3.62
CA SER A 363 16.41 12.34 -4.16
C SER A 363 15.81 12.84 -5.49
N PHE A 364 15.46 14.13 -5.58
CA PHE A 364 14.92 14.75 -6.80
C PHE A 364 15.92 14.69 -7.96
N LEU A 365 17.18 15.06 -7.68
CA LEU A 365 18.27 15.03 -8.65
C LEU A 365 18.55 13.60 -9.13
N TRP A 366 18.60 12.62 -8.22
CA TRP A 366 18.78 11.21 -8.56
C TRP A 366 17.66 10.66 -9.43
N SER A 367 16.39 10.91 -9.06
CA SER A 367 15.24 10.43 -9.85
C SER A 367 15.23 10.99 -11.29
N HIS A 368 15.76 12.20 -11.50
CA HIS A 368 15.91 12.79 -12.83
C HIS A 368 17.15 12.26 -13.56
N ALA A 369 18.27 12.11 -12.87
CA ALA A 369 19.51 11.56 -13.42
C ALA A 369 19.31 10.12 -13.92
N GLU A 370 18.62 9.26 -13.17
CA GLU A 370 18.29 7.88 -13.58
C GLU A 370 17.47 7.80 -14.88
N LYS A 371 16.69 8.85 -15.16
CA LYS A 371 15.78 8.92 -16.32
C LYS A 371 16.39 9.67 -17.51
N MET A 372 17.59 10.24 -17.39
CA MET A 372 18.24 11.06 -18.40
C MET A 372 19.59 10.46 -18.81
N ASN A 373 19.99 10.66 -20.07
CA ASN A 373 21.38 10.38 -20.45
C ASN A 373 22.30 11.50 -19.94
N TYR A 374 23.58 11.19 -19.77
CA TYR A 374 24.58 12.12 -19.22
C TYR A 374 24.65 13.46 -19.96
N SER A 375 24.54 13.47 -21.30
CA SER A 375 24.62 14.70 -22.10
C SER A 375 23.44 15.65 -21.82
N ASP A 376 22.24 15.10 -21.66
CA ASP A 376 21.03 15.88 -21.40
C ASP A 376 21.01 16.39 -19.95
N PHE A 377 21.42 15.55 -18.99
CA PHE A 377 21.61 15.97 -17.61
C PHE A 377 22.64 17.11 -17.51
N TYR A 378 23.80 16.96 -18.15
CA TYR A 378 24.87 17.96 -18.14
C TYR A 378 24.44 19.33 -18.70
N LYS A 379 23.70 19.33 -19.82
CA LYS A 379 23.17 20.59 -20.41
C LYS A 379 22.12 21.26 -19.55
N LEU A 380 21.29 20.49 -18.86
CA LEU A 380 20.27 20.99 -17.94
C LEU A 380 20.87 21.48 -16.62
N TRP A 381 22.04 20.95 -16.24
CA TRP A 381 22.76 21.33 -15.03
C TRP A 381 23.58 22.62 -15.18
N GLN A 382 24.10 22.92 -16.38
CA GLN A 382 24.93 24.11 -16.61
C GLN A 382 24.17 25.40 -16.98
N ASN A 383 22.86 25.33 -17.20
CA ASN A 383 22.00 26.47 -17.53
C ASN A 383 21.13 26.85 -16.32
#